data_AF-A0A958QWC4-F1
#
_entry.id   AF-A0A958QWC4-F1
#
_cell.length_a   1.000
_cell.length_b   1.000
_cell.length_c   1.000
_cell.angle_alpha   90.00
_cell.angle_beta   90.00
_cell.angle_gamma   90.00
#
_symmetry.space_group_name_H-M   'P 1'
#
loop_
_entity.id
_entity.type
_entity.pdbx_description
1 polymer ?
#
loop_
_entity_poly.entity_id
_entity_poly.type
_entity_poly.pdbx_seq_one_letter_code
_entity_poly.pdbx_strand_id
1 'polypeptide(L)'
;LRHFGGDIDIAALEELPPPKLSVRAFTWGLPALIVLMVVYGFLTAGAETSIDMVEAWVLANGGLSALGAAIALAHPLTILTAFVAAPITSLNPMIAAGWVCGLVEVLLRKPQVGDLEQLADDVTTLKGWWRNRVSHVLLVIMLANLGSAAGTLIGFGKIALLLGGGS
;
A
#
# COMPACT_ATOMS: atom_id res chain seq x y z
N LEU A 1 -18.93 40.52 15.11
CA LEU A 1 -17.75 40.98 14.37
C LEU A 1 -16.61 41.38 15.32
N ARG A 2 -16.16 40.48 16.23
CA ARG A 2 -15.27 40.84 17.36
C ARG A 2 -13.88 40.15 17.34
N HIS A 3 -13.54 39.47 16.25
CA HIS A 3 -12.32 38.62 16.16
C HIS A 3 -11.48 38.88 14.90
N PHE A 4 -11.73 39.95 14.13
CA PHE A 4 -11.05 40.23 12.85
C PHE A 4 -9.91 41.26 12.96
N GLY A 5 -9.06 41.19 13.99
CA GLY A 5 -8.00 42.20 14.17
C GLY A 5 -6.87 41.86 15.13
N GLY A 6 -6.70 40.58 15.49
CA GLY A 6 -5.48 40.12 16.18
C GLY A 6 -4.50 39.57 15.14
N ASP A 7 -3.21 39.87 15.29
CA ASP A 7 -2.16 39.13 14.58
C ASP A 7 -2.29 37.65 14.95
N ILE A 8 -2.88 36.86 14.05
CA ILE A 8 -2.94 35.41 14.19
C ILE A 8 -1.55 34.92 13.83
N ASP A 9 -0.80 34.49 14.85
CA ASP A 9 0.53 33.91 14.68
C ASP A 9 0.42 32.57 13.94
N ILE A 10 0.52 32.65 12.62
CA ILE A 10 0.41 31.52 11.69
C ILE A 10 1.60 30.55 11.85
N ALA A 11 2.72 31.02 12.39
CA ALA A 11 3.94 30.22 12.55
C ALA A 11 3.73 29.05 13.52
N ALA A 12 2.91 29.23 14.55
CA ALA A 12 2.55 28.16 15.48
C ALA A 12 1.70 27.05 14.83
N LEU A 13 1.08 27.28 13.67
CA LEU A 13 0.34 26.28 12.90
C LEU A 13 1.20 25.57 11.85
N GLU A 14 2.40 26.08 11.57
CA GLU A 14 3.36 25.45 10.66
C GLU A 14 4.24 24.39 11.37
N GLU A 15 4.35 24.46 12.70
CA GLU A 15 5.07 23.45 13.49
C GLU A 15 4.23 22.18 13.71
N LEU A 16 4.52 21.14 12.92
CA LEU A 16 4.01 19.80 13.19
C LEU A 16 4.71 19.22 14.44
N PRO A 17 3.96 18.89 15.52
CA PRO A 17 4.56 18.31 16.71
C PRO A 17 5.23 16.98 16.34
N PRO A 18 6.46 16.70 16.83
CA PRO A 18 7.16 15.49 16.48
C PRO A 18 6.33 14.26 16.93
N PRO A 19 6.25 13.21 16.10
CA PRO A 19 5.46 12.03 16.44
C PRO A 19 6.00 11.41 17.73
N LYS A 20 5.09 11.12 18.66
CA LYS A 20 5.44 10.46 19.93
C LYS A 20 6.08 9.10 19.62
N LEU A 21 7.06 8.69 20.45
CA LEU A 21 7.78 7.41 20.28
C LEU A 21 6.83 6.20 20.23
N SER A 22 5.72 6.25 20.97
CA SER A 22 4.68 5.21 20.96
C SER A 22 3.99 5.04 19.61
N VAL A 23 3.69 6.15 18.92
CA VAL A 23 3.10 6.13 17.57
C VAL A 23 4.09 5.51 16.60
N ARG A 24 5.36 5.91 16.66
CA ARG A 24 6.42 5.34 15.81
C ARG A 24 6.59 3.83 16.05
N ALA A 25 6.61 3.39 17.30
CA ALA A 25 6.72 1.98 17.65
C ALA A 25 5.53 1.16 17.13
N PHE A 26 4.31 1.68 17.27
CA PHE A 26 3.11 1.04 16.76
C PHE A 26 3.14 0.88 15.23
N THR A 27 3.51 1.95 14.52
CA THR A 27 3.58 1.99 13.06
C THR A 27 4.60 1.00 12.49
N TRP A 28 5.73 0.79 13.17
CA TRP A 28 6.78 -0.15 12.76
C TRP A 28 6.63 -1.56 13.35
N GLY A 29 5.65 -1.79 14.21
CA GLY A 29 5.47 -3.06 14.92
C GLY A 29 5.24 -4.25 13.98
N LEU A 30 4.32 -4.11 13.01
CA LEU A 30 4.01 -5.19 12.07
C LEU A 30 5.21 -5.52 11.15
N PRO A 31 5.87 -4.55 10.47
CA PRO A 31 7.09 -4.83 9.70
C PRO A 31 8.18 -5.51 10.53
N ALA A 32 8.44 -5.00 11.74
CA ALA A 32 9.44 -5.58 12.63
C ALA A 32 9.09 -7.02 13.00
N LEU A 33 7.82 -7.30 13.30
CA LEU A 33 7.35 -8.65 13.63
C LEU A 33 7.57 -9.63 12.48
N ILE A 34 7.21 -9.25 11.23
CA ILE A 34 7.40 -10.11 10.06
C ILE A 34 8.88 -10.43 9.85
N VAL A 35 9.74 -9.42 9.92
CA VAL A 35 11.20 -9.60 9.79
C VAL A 35 11.73 -10.50 10.90
N LEU A 36 11.30 -10.28 12.15
CA LEU A 36 11.70 -11.11 13.29
C LEU A 36 11.26 -12.56 13.13
N MET A 37 10.06 -12.83 12.62
CA MET A 37 9.59 -14.20 12.38
C MET A 37 10.41 -14.92 11.32
N VAL A 38 10.76 -14.24 10.22
CA VAL A 38 11.62 -14.83 9.17
C VAL A 38 13.03 -15.09 9.71
N VAL A 39 13.63 -14.14 10.43
CA VAL A 39 14.94 -14.33 11.06
C VAL A 39 14.92 -15.44 12.09
N TYR A 40 13.89 -15.50 12.92
CA TYR A 40 13.72 -16.56 13.92
C TYR A 40 13.56 -17.93 13.25
N GLY A 41 12.72 -18.04 12.22
CA GLY A 41 12.58 -19.25 11.40
C GLY A 41 13.91 -19.69 10.79
N PHE A 42 14.75 -18.76 10.34
CA PHE A 42 16.07 -19.09 9.81
C PHE A 42 17.00 -19.69 10.87
N LEU A 43 16.92 -19.19 12.09
CA LEU A 43 17.73 -19.66 13.21
C LEU A 43 17.24 -20.99 13.80
N THR A 44 15.93 -21.28 13.74
CA THR A 44 15.35 -22.46 14.40
C THR A 44 14.90 -23.57 13.46
N ALA A 45 14.27 -23.23 12.34
CA ALA A 45 13.73 -24.18 11.35
C ALA A 45 14.64 -24.35 10.12
N GLY A 46 15.58 -23.44 9.92
CA GLY A 46 16.58 -23.50 8.85
C GLY A 46 16.25 -22.67 7.61
N ALA A 47 17.14 -22.74 6.62
CA ALA A 47 17.08 -21.89 5.43
C ALA A 47 15.89 -22.20 4.52
N GLU A 48 15.53 -23.48 4.37
CA GLU A 48 14.45 -23.92 3.48
C GLU A 48 13.09 -23.35 3.93
N THR A 49 12.71 -23.57 5.20
CA THR A 49 11.46 -23.01 5.76
C THR A 49 11.43 -21.48 5.68
N SER A 50 12.58 -20.83 5.84
CA SER A 50 12.65 -19.36 5.76
C SER A 50 12.43 -18.84 4.33
N ILE A 51 12.92 -19.58 3.32
CA ILE A 51 12.64 -19.29 1.92
C ILE A 51 11.14 -19.45 1.67
N ASP A 52 10.52 -20.53 2.15
CA ASP A 52 9.07 -20.74 2.03
C ASP A 52 8.26 -19.60 2.67
N MET A 53 8.71 -19.08 3.82
CA MET A 53 8.08 -17.95 4.50
C MET A 53 8.15 -16.67 3.65
N VAL A 54 9.31 -16.39 3.05
CA VAL A 54 9.50 -15.23 2.17
C VAL A 54 8.69 -15.40 0.88
N GLU A 55 8.69 -16.58 0.27
CA GLU A 55 7.88 -16.86 -0.92
C GLU A 55 6.39 -16.71 -0.63
N ALA A 56 5.91 -17.28 0.47
CA ALA A 56 4.53 -17.14 0.91
C ALA A 56 4.14 -15.66 1.12
N TRP A 57 5.04 -14.85 1.68
CA TRP A 57 4.85 -13.41 1.85
C TRP A 57 4.74 -12.69 0.52
N VAL A 58 5.73 -12.88 -0.37
CA VAL A 58 5.82 -12.21 -1.66
C VAL A 58 4.63 -12.59 -2.54
N LEU A 59 4.27 -13.87 -2.60
CA LEU A 59 3.16 -14.34 -3.42
C LEU A 59 1.81 -13.88 -2.88
N ALA A 60 1.60 -13.88 -1.56
CA ALA A 60 0.34 -13.39 -0.99
C ALA A 60 0.19 -11.88 -1.19
N ASN A 61 1.23 -11.10 -0.86
CA ASN A 61 1.19 -9.64 -0.89
C ASN A 61 1.24 -9.09 -2.32
N GLY A 62 2.24 -9.51 -3.09
CA GLY A 62 2.41 -9.14 -4.49
C GLY A 62 1.27 -9.65 -5.35
N GLY A 63 0.90 -10.92 -5.20
CA GLY A 63 -0.14 -11.55 -6.02
C GLY A 63 -1.50 -10.89 -5.85
N LEU A 64 -1.94 -10.63 -4.61
CA LEU A 64 -3.24 -9.98 -4.37
C LEU A 64 -3.23 -8.50 -4.75
N SER A 65 -2.13 -7.78 -4.56
CA SER A 65 -2.00 -6.40 -5.04
C SER A 65 -2.05 -6.32 -6.57
N ALA A 66 -1.35 -7.24 -7.25
CA ALA A 66 -1.37 -7.36 -8.70
C ALA A 66 -2.76 -7.74 -9.21
N LEU A 67 -3.46 -8.65 -8.52
CA LEU A 67 -4.84 -8.99 -8.83
C LEU A 67 -5.76 -7.78 -8.70
N GLY A 68 -5.61 -6.98 -7.64
CA GLY A 68 -6.37 -5.74 -7.46
C GLY A 68 -6.13 -4.75 -8.62
N ALA A 69 -4.88 -4.54 -9.01
CA ALA A 69 -4.55 -3.72 -10.16
C ALA A 69 -5.10 -4.29 -11.49
N ALA A 70 -5.11 -5.62 -11.64
CA ALA A 70 -5.68 -6.28 -12.81
C ALA A 70 -7.20 -6.12 -12.89
N ILE A 71 -7.92 -6.20 -11.76
CA ILE A 71 -9.37 -5.93 -11.68
C ILE A 71 -9.67 -4.48 -12.08
N ALA A 72 -8.78 -3.55 -11.72
CA ALA A 72 -8.88 -2.15 -12.14
C ALA A 72 -8.64 -1.95 -13.65
N LEU A 73 -8.22 -2.98 -14.40
CA LEU A 73 -7.76 -2.89 -15.79
C LEU A 73 -6.55 -1.95 -15.98
N ALA A 74 -5.67 -1.93 -14.98
CA ALA A 74 -4.42 -1.18 -15.01
C ALA A 74 -3.53 -1.59 -16.18
N HIS A 75 -2.58 -0.73 -16.54
CA HIS A 75 -1.57 -1.07 -17.53
C HIS A 75 -0.75 -2.32 -17.08
N PRO A 76 -0.33 -3.23 -17.97
CA PRO A 76 0.44 -4.42 -17.58
C PRO A 76 1.69 -4.12 -16.75
N LEU A 77 2.41 -3.05 -17.07
CA LEU A 77 3.55 -2.58 -16.26
C LEU A 77 3.15 -2.14 -14.86
N THR A 78 1.96 -1.58 -14.68
CA THR A 78 1.41 -1.20 -13.37
C THR A 78 1.06 -2.45 -12.56
N ILE A 79 0.51 -3.49 -13.19
CA ILE A 79 0.24 -4.78 -12.53
C ILE A 79 1.55 -5.42 -12.05
N LEU A 80 2.59 -5.41 -12.89
CA LEU A 80 3.93 -5.88 -12.50
C LEU A 80 4.52 -5.03 -11.36
N THR A 81 4.35 -3.71 -11.43
CA THR A 81 4.76 -2.80 -10.36
C THR A 81 4.05 -3.14 -9.06
N ALA A 82 2.75 -3.42 -9.10
CA ALA A 82 1.98 -3.82 -7.92
C ALA A 82 2.50 -5.11 -7.29
N PHE A 83 2.86 -6.11 -8.11
CA PHE A 83 3.43 -7.36 -7.63
C PHE A 83 4.74 -7.15 -6.86
N VAL A 84 5.64 -6.32 -7.39
CA VAL A 84 6.97 -6.09 -6.80
C VAL A 84 6.92 -5.09 -5.65
N ALA A 85 6.15 -4.02 -5.79
CA ALA A 85 6.09 -2.95 -4.80
C ALA A 85 5.39 -3.40 -3.52
N ALA A 86 4.34 -4.23 -3.60
CA ALA A 86 3.53 -4.60 -2.44
C ALA A 86 4.29 -5.29 -1.29
N PRO A 87 5.12 -6.34 -1.51
CA PRO A 87 5.88 -6.96 -0.41
C PRO A 87 6.95 -6.05 0.20
N ILE A 88 7.45 -5.06 -0.55
CA ILE A 88 8.45 -4.09 -0.08
C ILE A 88 7.77 -2.97 0.72
N THR A 89 6.68 -2.42 0.16
CA THR A 89 5.94 -1.31 0.76
C THR A 89 5.14 -1.74 1.98
N SER A 90 4.67 -2.98 2.06
CA SER A 90 4.02 -3.48 3.28
C SER A 90 4.96 -3.57 4.48
N LEU A 91 6.28 -3.68 4.25
CA LEU A 91 7.32 -3.55 5.27
C LEU A 91 7.73 -2.10 5.55
N ASN A 92 7.15 -1.13 4.83
CA ASN A 92 7.37 0.30 5.02
C ASN A 92 6.03 1.03 5.22
N PRO A 93 5.67 1.34 6.47
CA PRO A 93 4.38 1.94 6.78
C PRO A 93 4.19 3.38 6.25
N MET A 94 5.25 3.99 5.71
CA MET A 94 5.21 5.34 5.17
C MET A 94 4.65 5.41 3.74
N ILE A 95 4.73 4.32 2.97
CA ILE A 95 4.37 4.31 1.55
C ILE A 95 3.52 3.08 1.27
N ALA A 96 2.30 3.27 0.77
CA ALA A 96 1.45 2.16 0.35
C ALA A 96 1.76 1.72 -1.09
N ALA A 97 1.62 0.43 -1.38
CA ALA A 97 1.85 -0.17 -2.70
C ALA A 97 1.12 0.58 -3.82
N GLY A 98 -0.14 0.94 -3.56
CA GLY A 98 -0.99 1.65 -4.50
C GLY A 98 -0.42 2.99 -4.93
N TRP A 99 0.30 3.74 -4.08
CA TRP A 99 0.90 5.01 -4.50
C TRP A 99 1.99 4.82 -5.55
N VAL A 100 2.79 3.76 -5.43
CA VAL A 100 3.80 3.41 -6.43
C VAL A 100 3.11 3.00 -7.74
N CYS A 101 2.07 2.17 -7.67
CA CYS A 101 1.28 1.77 -8.82
C CYS A 101 0.59 2.96 -9.50
N GLY A 102 -0.02 3.85 -8.72
CA GLY A 102 -0.71 5.03 -9.20
C GLY A 102 0.24 5.98 -9.94
N LEU A 103 1.46 6.16 -9.42
CA LEU A 103 2.48 6.94 -10.13
C LEU A 103 2.84 6.30 -11.48
N VAL A 104 3.09 4.99 -11.51
CA VAL A 104 3.38 4.28 -12.77
C VAL A 104 2.20 4.36 -13.74
N GLU A 105 0.97 4.19 -13.27
CA GLU A 105 -0.25 4.30 -14.08
C GLU A 105 -0.43 5.71 -14.64
N VAL A 106 -0.19 6.76 -13.85
CA VAL A 106 -0.26 8.17 -14.31
C VAL A 106 0.78 8.44 -15.39
N LEU A 107 1.99 7.90 -15.24
CA LEU A 107 3.06 8.09 -16.22
C LEU A 107 2.71 7.41 -17.56
N LEU A 108 2.06 6.25 -17.51
CA LEU A 108 1.68 5.45 -18.69
C LEU A 108 0.36 5.91 -19.32
N ARG A 109 -0.62 6.31 -18.50
CA ARG A 109 -1.93 6.84 -18.90
C ARG A 109 -2.10 8.27 -18.38
N LYS A 110 -1.38 9.20 -18.99
CA LYS A 110 -1.39 10.61 -18.58
C LYS A 110 -2.83 11.18 -18.57
N PRO A 111 -3.32 11.65 -17.40
CA PRO A 111 -4.62 12.30 -17.29
C PRO A 111 -4.57 13.68 -17.95
N GLN A 112 -5.70 14.12 -18.51
CA GLN A 112 -5.85 15.43 -19.12
C GLN A 112 -6.63 16.37 -18.19
N VAL A 113 -6.53 17.69 -18.40
CA VAL A 113 -7.24 18.68 -17.58
C VAL A 113 -8.75 18.47 -17.62
N GLY A 114 -9.30 18.12 -18.79
CA GLY A 114 -10.73 17.80 -18.93
C GLY A 114 -11.17 16.57 -18.11
N ASP A 115 -10.28 15.61 -17.85
CA ASP A 115 -10.59 14.47 -16.97
C ASP A 115 -10.76 14.93 -15.51
N LEU A 116 -10.04 15.97 -15.08
CA LEU A 116 -10.16 16.54 -13.73
C LEU A 116 -11.47 17.32 -13.57
N GLU A 117 -11.87 18.07 -14.60
CA GLU A 117 -13.13 18.83 -14.58
C GLU A 117 -14.34 17.91 -14.48
N GLN A 118 -14.31 16.75 -15.16
CA GLN A 118 -15.40 15.76 -15.17
C GLN A 118 -15.33 14.77 -14.00
N LEU A 119 -14.28 14.83 -13.17
CA LEU A 119 -14.02 13.85 -12.11
C LEU A 119 -15.18 13.72 -11.13
N ALA A 120 -15.76 14.84 -10.69
CA ALA A 120 -16.84 14.87 -9.71
C ALA A 120 -18.09 14.11 -10.20
N ASP A 121 -18.38 14.21 -11.50
CA ASP A 121 -19.51 13.52 -12.11
C ASP A 121 -19.18 12.05 -12.37
N ASP A 122 -17.97 11.76 -12.87
CA ASP A 122 -17.57 10.40 -13.24
C ASP A 122 -17.42 9.46 -12.03
N VAL A 123 -17.07 9.96 -10.84
CA VAL A 123 -16.98 9.11 -9.61
C VAL A 123 -18.35 8.67 -9.09
N THR A 124 -19.46 9.26 -9.56
CA THR A 124 -20.82 8.88 -9.13
C THR A 124 -21.32 7.60 -9.80
N THR A 125 -20.67 7.15 -10.88
CA THR A 125 -21.09 5.97 -11.63
C THR A 125 -19.95 4.94 -11.71
N LEU A 126 -20.27 3.66 -11.54
CA LEU A 126 -19.26 2.59 -11.65
C LEU A 126 -18.53 2.61 -13.00
N LYS A 127 -19.22 2.94 -14.09
CA LYS A 127 -18.59 3.05 -15.41
C LYS A 127 -17.64 4.25 -15.51
N GLY A 128 -17.95 5.36 -14.85
CA GLY A 128 -17.10 6.55 -14.84
C GLY A 128 -15.77 6.33 -14.13
N TRP A 129 -15.72 5.44 -13.12
CA TRP A 129 -14.48 5.01 -12.48
C TRP A 129 -13.48 4.33 -13.44
N TRP A 130 -13.96 3.58 -14.44
CA TRP A 130 -13.08 2.95 -15.44
C TRP A 130 -12.84 3.81 -16.68
N ARG A 131 -13.74 4.75 -16.98
CA ARG A 131 -13.67 5.54 -18.22
C ARG A 131 -12.75 6.77 -18.08
N ASN A 132 -12.85 7.47 -16.95
CA ASN A 132 -12.08 8.69 -16.72
C ASN A 132 -10.69 8.32 -16.18
N ARG A 133 -9.64 8.93 -16.75
CA ARG A 133 -8.25 8.54 -16.46
C ARG A 133 -7.87 8.81 -15.01
N VAL A 134 -8.41 9.88 -14.42
CA VAL A 134 -8.10 10.25 -13.03
C VAL A 134 -8.78 9.30 -12.05
N SER A 135 -10.08 9.06 -12.21
CA SER A 135 -10.83 8.11 -11.37
C SER A 135 -10.27 6.69 -11.53
N HIS A 136 -9.86 6.30 -12.74
CA HIS A 136 -9.22 5.02 -12.99
C HIS A 136 -7.89 4.87 -12.23
N VAL A 137 -7.03 5.90 -12.21
CA VAL A 137 -5.82 5.86 -11.38
C VAL A 137 -6.16 5.68 -9.90
N LEU A 138 -7.16 6.40 -9.39
CA LEU A 138 -7.61 6.27 -8.00
C LEU A 138 -8.13 4.85 -7.71
N LEU A 139 -8.86 4.25 -8.66
CA LEU A 139 -9.33 2.87 -8.58
C LEU A 139 -8.17 1.88 -8.48
N VAL A 140 -7.14 2.04 -9.33
CA VAL A 140 -5.93 1.23 -9.32
C VAL A 140 -5.23 1.31 -7.96
N ILE A 141 -5.07 2.53 -7.42
CA ILE A 141 -4.46 2.76 -6.11
C ILE A 141 -5.27 2.04 -5.01
N MET A 142 -6.59 2.21 -5.00
CA MET A 142 -7.47 1.60 -4.01
C MET A 142 -7.41 0.07 -4.07
N LEU A 143 -7.57 -0.53 -5.24
CA LEU A 143 -7.60 -1.98 -5.38
C LEU A 143 -6.23 -2.61 -5.11
N ALA A 144 -5.13 -1.97 -5.50
CA ALA A 144 -3.78 -2.42 -5.15
C ALA A 144 -3.55 -2.38 -3.62
N ASN A 145 -3.97 -1.30 -2.95
CA ASN A 145 -3.86 -1.18 -1.49
C ASN A 145 -4.71 -2.23 -0.77
N LEU A 146 -5.94 -2.48 -1.22
CA LEU A 146 -6.80 -3.53 -0.67
C LEU A 146 -6.17 -4.92 -0.85
N GLY A 147 -5.63 -5.19 -2.04
CA GLY A 147 -4.91 -6.43 -2.31
C GLY A 147 -3.68 -6.61 -1.42
N SER A 148 -2.86 -5.56 -1.27
CA SER A 148 -1.69 -5.59 -0.38
C SER A 148 -2.07 -5.76 1.10
N ALA A 149 -3.13 -5.10 1.56
CA ALA A 149 -3.63 -5.26 2.94
C ALA A 149 -4.09 -6.71 3.19
N ALA A 150 -4.90 -7.28 2.29
CA ALA A 150 -5.32 -8.67 2.38
C ALA A 150 -4.13 -9.64 2.32
N GLY A 151 -3.18 -9.39 1.41
CA GLY A 151 -1.97 -10.19 1.26
C GLY A 151 -1.01 -10.10 2.44
N THR A 152 -0.97 -8.96 3.14
CA THR A 152 -0.24 -8.79 4.41
C THR A 152 -0.84 -9.71 5.49
N LEU A 153 -2.16 -9.73 5.63
CA LEU A 153 -2.84 -10.59 6.62
C LEU A 153 -2.65 -12.08 6.31
N ILE A 154 -2.84 -12.48 5.04
CA ILE A 154 -2.68 -13.87 4.60
C ILE A 154 -1.22 -14.31 4.67
N GLY A 155 -0.30 -13.47 4.21
CA GLY A 155 1.14 -13.71 4.26
C GLY A 155 1.61 -13.89 5.68
N PHE A 156 1.21 -13.01 6.60
CA PHE A 156 1.51 -13.13 8.02
C PHE A 156 1.00 -14.46 8.61
N GLY A 157 -0.25 -14.84 8.31
CA GLY A 157 -0.81 -16.12 8.76
C GLY A 157 -0.04 -17.33 8.22
N LYS A 158 0.39 -17.30 6.95
CA LYS A 158 1.21 -18.37 6.35
C LYS A 158 2.60 -18.46 6.99
N ILE A 159 3.26 -17.32 7.23
CA ILE A 159 4.54 -17.27 7.95
C ILE A 159 4.38 -17.90 9.34
N ALA A 160 3.33 -17.53 10.07
CA ALA A 160 3.06 -18.09 11.40
C ALA A 160 2.83 -19.61 11.36
N LEU A 161 2.10 -20.10 10.35
CA LEU A 161 1.83 -21.51 10.18
C LEU A 161 3.10 -22.30 9.85
N LEU A 162 3.91 -21.83 8.89
CA LEU A 162 5.16 -22.46 8.50
C LEU A 162 6.15 -22.53 9.67
N LEU A 163 6.19 -21.47 10.49
CA LEU A 163 7.03 -21.44 11.68
C LEU A 163 6.56 -22.42 12.77
N GLY A 164 5.25 -22.61 12.92
CA GLY A 164 4.68 -23.54 13.91
C GLY A 164 4.63 -25.00 13.47
N GLY A 165 4.67 -25.27 12.16
CA GLY A 165 4.61 -26.62 11.58
C GLY A 165 5.97 -27.27 11.31
N GLY A 166 7.08 -26.54 11.49
CA GLY A 166 8.45 -27.03 11.30
C GLY A 166 9.01 -27.86 12.48
N SER A 167 8.16 -28.69 13.12
CA SER A 167 8.54 -29.62 14.19
C SER A 167 8.56 -31.07 13.72
#